data_AF-A0A2A9N6Z2-F1
#
_entry.id   AF-A0A2A9N6Z2-F1
#
_cell.length_a   1.000
_cell.length_b   1.000
_cell.length_c   1.000
_cell.angle_alpha   90.00
_cell.angle_beta   90.00
_cell.angle_gamma   90.00
#
_symmetry.space_group_name_H-M   'P 1'
#
loop_
_entity.id
_entity.type
_entity.pdbx_description
1 polymer ?
#
loop_
_entity_poly.entity_id
_entity_poly.type
_entity_poly.pdbx_seq_one_letter_code
_entity_poly.pdbx_strand_id
1 'polypeptide(L)'
;MASPLIYDGAMAMCKGFINSCHLYISAKPQEFPNLHIKITWVLGFMQISMAQLFRDHFLTYMVTPDYQIQYKQSMEPNQIKLLYWDIYKAFGDPNKQATAIQEIMTIKQGSKSGEEHVQLFKQSYMRSRY
;
A
#
# COMPACT_ATOMS: atom_id res chain seq x y z
N MET A 1 -17.89 -7.06 2.49
CA MET A 1 -16.43 -6.95 2.30
C MET A 1 -15.82 -6.36 3.56
N ALA A 2 -14.67 -6.87 4.01
CA ALA A 2 -14.00 -6.33 5.18
C ALA A 2 -13.41 -4.95 4.88
N SER A 3 -13.62 -4.00 5.78
CA SER A 3 -12.95 -2.69 5.72
C SER A 3 -11.43 -2.87 5.87
N PRO A 4 -10.59 -1.99 5.30
CA PRO A 4 -9.16 -1.99 5.56
C PRO A 4 -8.87 -1.93 7.06
N LEU A 5 -7.81 -2.62 7.50
CA LEU A 5 -7.31 -2.49 8.86
C LEU A 5 -6.61 -1.13 9.04
N ILE A 6 -6.51 -0.68 10.29
CA ILE A 6 -5.67 0.48 10.64
C ILE A 6 -4.23 0.18 10.18
N TYR A 7 -3.64 1.13 9.46
CA TYR A 7 -2.31 1.04 8.90
C TYR A 7 -1.34 1.90 9.68
N ASP A 8 -0.21 1.31 10.05
CA ASP A 8 0.86 1.90 10.86
C ASP A 8 2.06 2.41 10.04
N GLY A 9 2.08 2.13 8.73
CA GLY A 9 3.21 2.45 7.87
C GLY A 9 4.20 1.29 7.71
N ALA A 10 3.90 0.10 8.22
CA ALA A 10 4.77 -1.05 8.07
C ALA A 10 4.91 -1.47 6.60
N MET A 11 6.15 -1.52 6.11
CA MET A 11 6.47 -1.85 4.71
C MET A 11 5.85 -3.16 4.24
N ALA A 12 5.89 -4.20 5.06
CA ALA A 12 5.31 -5.51 4.76
C ALA A 12 3.79 -5.45 4.51
N MET A 13 3.09 -4.49 5.13
CA MET A 13 1.64 -4.33 5.03
C MET A 13 1.22 -3.31 3.98
N CYS A 14 2.13 -2.44 3.52
CA CYS A 14 1.85 -1.35 2.58
C CYS A 14 1.03 -1.78 1.36
N LYS A 15 1.46 -2.85 0.68
CA LYS A 15 0.78 -3.34 -0.52
C LYS A 15 -0.58 -3.97 -0.21
N GLY A 16 -0.67 -4.69 0.91
CA GLY A 16 -1.93 -5.26 1.39
C GLY A 16 -2.95 -4.16 1.66
N PHE A 17 -2.54 -3.11 2.38
CA PHE A 17 -3.35 -1.94 2.68
C PHE A 17 -3.88 -1.24 1.42
N ILE A 18 -2.99 -0.92 0.46
CA ILE A 18 -3.38 -0.28 -0.81
C ILE A 18 -4.39 -1.14 -1.58
N ASN A 19 -4.15 -2.45 -1.68
CA ASN A 19 -5.05 -3.35 -2.40
C ASN A 19 -6.42 -3.45 -1.73
N SER A 20 -6.47 -3.52 -0.40
CA SER A 20 -7.72 -3.53 0.36
C SER A 20 -8.52 -2.25 0.14
N CYS A 21 -7.86 -1.09 0.14
CA CYS A 21 -8.51 0.19 -0.16
C CYS A 21 -9.07 0.23 -1.58
N HIS A 22 -8.26 -0.17 -2.58
CA HIS A 22 -8.67 -0.21 -3.97
C HIS A 22 -9.87 -1.13 -4.21
N LEU A 23 -9.86 -2.33 -3.62
CA LEU A 23 -10.97 -3.28 -3.73
C LEU A 23 -12.24 -2.73 -3.09
N TYR A 24 -12.14 -2.14 -1.90
CA TYR A 24 -13.31 -1.59 -1.20
C TYR A 24 -13.95 -0.43 -1.98
N ILE A 25 -13.15 0.53 -2.43
CA ILE A 25 -13.63 1.68 -3.21
C ILE A 25 -14.24 1.23 -4.54
N SER A 26 -13.63 0.24 -5.21
CA SER A 26 -14.14 -0.29 -6.47
C SER A 26 -15.45 -1.06 -6.30
N ALA A 27 -15.63 -1.75 -5.17
CA ALA A 27 -16.86 -2.51 -4.89
C ALA A 27 -18.06 -1.61 -4.54
N LYS A 28 -17.81 -0.37 -4.13
CA LYS A 28 -18.85 0.55 -3.64
C LYS A 28 -18.75 1.96 -4.24
N PRO A 29 -18.83 2.12 -5.58
CA PRO A 29 -18.62 3.42 -6.22
C PRO A 29 -19.59 4.51 -5.75
N GLN A 30 -20.80 4.13 -5.30
CA GLN A 30 -21.81 5.06 -4.79
C GLN A 30 -21.40 5.74 -3.47
N GLU A 31 -20.61 5.07 -2.62
CA GLU A 31 -20.07 5.66 -1.37
C GLU A 31 -18.91 6.64 -1.65
N PHE A 32 -18.37 6.64 -2.88
CA PHE A 32 -17.16 7.38 -3.25
C PHE A 32 -17.35 8.25 -4.51
N PRO A 33 -18.24 9.25 -4.47
CA PRO A 33 -18.64 10.00 -5.67
C PRO A 33 -17.55 10.96 -6.19
N ASN A 34 -16.54 11.30 -5.39
CA ASN A 34 -15.45 12.19 -5.81
C ASN A 34 -14.09 11.78 -5.22
N LEU A 35 -13.01 12.35 -5.79
CA LEU A 35 -11.64 12.05 -5.40
C LEU A 35 -11.35 12.44 -3.94
N HIS A 36 -11.88 13.56 -3.46
CA HIS A 36 -11.64 14.04 -2.10
C HIS A 36 -12.15 13.04 -1.05
N ILE A 37 -13.35 12.48 -1.24
CA ILE A 37 -13.93 11.45 -0.37
C ILE A 37 -13.07 10.18 -0.42
N LYS A 38 -12.63 9.76 -1.61
CA LYS A 38 -11.73 8.58 -1.73
C LYS A 38 -10.43 8.78 -0.95
N ILE A 39 -9.77 9.93 -1.12
CA ILE A 39 -8.50 10.22 -0.46
C ILE A 39 -8.67 10.29 1.06
N THR A 40 -9.60 11.12 1.54
CA THR A 40 -9.83 11.29 2.98
C THR A 40 -10.24 9.99 3.66
N TRP A 41 -11.01 9.13 2.98
CA TRP A 41 -11.35 7.81 3.48
C TRP A 41 -10.13 6.89 3.63
N VAL A 42 -9.24 6.81 2.62
CA VAL A 42 -7.99 6.02 2.72
C VAL A 42 -7.11 6.53 3.85
N LEU A 43 -6.91 7.85 3.91
CA LEU A 43 -6.17 8.54 4.96
C LEU A 43 -6.76 8.29 6.35
N GLY A 44 -8.07 8.07 6.46
CA GLY A 44 -8.77 7.73 7.70
C GLY A 44 -8.26 6.46 8.37
N PHE A 45 -7.63 5.52 7.66
CA PHE A 45 -7.05 4.30 8.24
C PHE A 45 -5.60 4.46 8.68
N MET A 46 -4.95 5.57 8.33
CA MET A 46 -3.55 5.85 8.65
C MET A 46 -3.46 6.59 10.00
N GLN A 47 -3.77 5.89 11.08
CA GLN A 47 -4.03 6.55 12.39
C GLN A 47 -2.89 6.47 13.40
N ILE A 48 -1.89 5.63 13.16
CA ILE A 48 -0.83 5.36 14.14
C ILE A 48 0.56 5.46 13.50
N SER A 49 1.58 5.67 14.32
CA SER A 49 2.99 5.68 13.91
C SER A 49 3.26 6.63 12.71
N MET A 50 4.17 6.27 11.82
CA MET A 50 4.57 7.09 10.67
C MET A 50 3.44 7.31 9.67
N ALA A 51 2.47 6.40 9.60
CA ALA A 51 1.29 6.58 8.77
C ALA A 51 0.43 7.78 9.23
N GLN A 52 0.36 8.05 10.53
CA GLN A 52 -0.32 9.22 11.07
C GLN A 52 0.34 10.52 10.60
N LEU A 53 1.67 10.61 10.67
CA LEU A 53 2.41 11.79 10.22
C LEU A 53 2.21 12.04 8.72
N PHE A 54 2.27 10.96 7.92
CA PHE A 54 1.96 11.04 6.49
C PHE A 54 0.54 11.57 6.27
N ARG A 55 -0.45 11.05 6.99
CA ARG A 55 -1.85 11.51 6.92
C ARG A 55 -1.96 13.00 7.19
N ASP A 56 -1.42 13.46 8.32
CA ASP A 56 -1.57 14.84 8.78
C ASP A 56 -0.86 15.82 7.81
N HIS A 57 0.31 15.44 7.31
CA HIS A 57 1.00 16.17 6.24
C HIS A 57 0.18 16.19 4.95
N PHE A 58 -0.38 15.05 4.54
CA PHE A 58 -1.15 14.96 3.30
C PHE A 58 -2.44 15.78 3.36
N LEU A 59 -3.14 15.80 4.50
CA LEU A 59 -4.32 16.65 4.69
C LEU A 59 -3.98 18.14 4.55
N THR A 60 -2.81 18.56 5.02
CA THR A 60 -2.30 19.93 4.82
C THR A 60 -1.91 20.16 3.36
N TYR A 61 -1.32 19.17 2.69
CA TYR A 61 -1.01 19.24 1.27
C TYR A 61 -2.26 19.42 0.41
N MET A 62 -3.39 18.81 0.77
CA MET A 62 -4.64 18.90 -0.01
C MET A 62 -5.20 20.34 -0.14
N VAL A 63 -4.79 21.27 0.72
CA VAL A 63 -5.22 22.69 0.63
C VAL A 63 -4.27 23.56 -0.20
N THR A 64 -3.15 23.03 -0.68
CA THR A 64 -2.17 23.79 -1.45
C THR A 64 -2.52 23.84 -2.95
N PRO A 65 -1.96 24.82 -3.70
CA PRO A 65 -2.08 24.85 -5.16
C PRO A 65 -1.45 23.62 -5.83
N ASP A 66 -0.36 23.10 -5.27
CA ASP A 66 0.36 21.93 -5.81
C ASP A 66 -0.54 20.70 -5.89
N TYR A 67 -1.39 20.48 -4.88
CA TYR A 67 -2.37 19.40 -4.92
C TYR A 67 -3.35 19.54 -6.10
N GLN A 68 -3.78 20.76 -6.44
CA GLN A 68 -4.68 20.94 -7.59
C GLN A 68 -3.98 20.53 -8.90
N ILE A 69 -2.73 20.93 -9.07
CA ILE A 69 -1.93 20.63 -10.26
C ILE A 69 -1.67 19.12 -10.34
N GLN A 70 -1.20 18.52 -9.24
CA GLN A 70 -0.76 17.13 -9.25
C GLN A 70 -1.89 16.12 -9.20
N TYR A 71 -3.01 16.41 -8.51
CA TYR A 71 -4.10 15.46 -8.34
C TYR A 71 -5.29 15.77 -9.23
N LYS A 72 -5.80 17.01 -9.23
CA LYS A 72 -7.06 17.32 -9.94
C LYS A 72 -6.86 17.54 -11.44
N GLN A 73 -5.74 18.15 -11.82
CA GLN A 73 -5.40 18.42 -13.23
C GLN A 73 -4.58 17.29 -13.87
N SER A 74 -4.32 16.21 -13.14
CA SER A 74 -3.61 15.05 -13.66
C SER A 74 -4.37 14.37 -14.81
N MET A 75 -3.62 13.90 -15.79
CA MET A 75 -4.12 13.09 -16.90
C MET A 75 -4.41 11.63 -16.50
N GLU A 76 -4.13 11.22 -15.24
CA GLU A 76 -4.44 9.87 -14.77
C GLU A 76 -5.97 9.64 -14.71
N PRO A 77 -6.54 8.71 -15.49
CA PRO A 77 -7.99 8.49 -15.53
C PRO A 77 -8.57 8.08 -14.17
N ASN A 78 -7.78 7.43 -13.32
CA ASN A 78 -8.15 7.08 -11.96
C ASN A 78 -7.24 7.78 -10.94
N GLN A 79 -7.49 9.07 -10.70
CA GLN A 79 -6.65 9.95 -9.88
C GLN A 79 -6.36 9.45 -8.46
N ILE A 80 -7.17 8.54 -7.89
CA ILE A 80 -6.87 7.92 -6.58
C ILE A 80 -5.59 7.06 -6.61
N LYS A 81 -5.18 6.58 -7.79
CA LYS A 81 -3.91 5.84 -7.95
C LYS A 81 -2.69 6.68 -7.60
N LEU A 82 -2.77 8.00 -7.77
CA LEU A 82 -1.69 8.90 -7.36
C LEU A 82 -1.44 8.79 -5.85
N LEU A 83 -2.51 8.73 -5.04
CA LEU A 83 -2.37 8.51 -3.59
C LEU A 83 -1.75 7.16 -3.29
N TYR A 84 -2.16 6.10 -3.99
CA TYR A 84 -1.56 4.78 -3.81
C TYR A 84 -0.06 4.78 -4.16
N TRP A 85 0.33 5.55 -5.17
CA TRP A 85 1.73 5.71 -5.53
C TRP A 85 2.51 6.48 -4.47
N ASP A 86 1.96 7.57 -3.93
CA ASP A 86 2.58 8.34 -2.84
C ASP A 86 2.72 7.50 -1.56
N ILE A 87 1.70 6.72 -1.20
CA ILE A 87 1.76 5.78 -0.06
C ILE A 87 2.83 4.71 -0.32
N TYR A 88 2.86 4.12 -1.52
CA TYR A 88 3.86 3.11 -1.86
C TYR A 88 5.27 3.70 -1.89
N LYS A 89 5.44 4.95 -2.33
CA LYS A 89 6.73 5.64 -2.31
C LYS A 89 7.21 5.92 -0.89
N ALA A 90 6.30 6.25 0.02
CA ALA A 90 6.63 6.55 1.41
C ALA A 90 6.90 5.28 2.25
N PHE A 91 6.14 4.21 2.03
CA PHE A 91 6.14 3.04 2.91
C PHE A 91 6.40 1.71 2.20
N GLY A 92 6.30 1.66 0.88
CA GLY A 92 6.52 0.44 0.11
C GLY A 92 8.00 0.06 0.06
N ASP A 93 8.26 -1.13 -0.44
CA ASP A 93 9.62 -1.61 -0.66
C ASP A 93 10.23 -0.92 -1.89
N PRO A 94 11.30 -0.11 -1.72
CA PRO A 94 11.94 0.61 -2.82
C PRO A 94 12.65 -0.33 -3.80
N ASN A 95 13.03 -1.54 -3.38
CA ASN A 95 13.66 -2.54 -4.24
C ASN A 95 13.10 -3.95 -3.96
N LYS A 96 11.82 -4.12 -4.31
CA LYS A 96 11.07 -5.37 -4.13
C LYS A 96 11.79 -6.60 -4.67
N GLN A 97 12.55 -6.46 -5.76
CA GLN A 97 13.30 -7.57 -6.33
C GLN A 97 14.49 -7.95 -5.46
N ALA A 98 15.31 -6.98 -5.05
CA ALA A 98 16.46 -7.26 -4.19
C ALA A 98 16.01 -7.84 -2.84
N THR A 99 14.94 -7.29 -2.25
CA THR A 99 14.37 -7.81 -1.00
C THR A 99 13.89 -9.25 -1.18
N ALA A 100 13.15 -9.56 -2.26
CA ALA A 100 12.70 -10.93 -2.51
C ALA A 100 13.87 -11.91 -2.72
N ILE A 101 14.92 -11.49 -3.43
CA ILE A 101 16.14 -12.29 -3.60
C ILE A 101 16.82 -12.53 -2.24
N GLN A 102 16.97 -11.49 -1.43
CA GLN A 102 17.57 -11.61 -0.10
C GLN A 102 16.73 -12.50 0.83
N GLU A 103 15.40 -12.37 0.81
CA GLU A 103 14.49 -13.25 1.54
C GLU A 103 14.72 -14.71 1.12
N ILE A 104 14.73 -15.00 -0.17
CA ILE A 104 14.96 -16.37 -0.69
C ILE A 104 16.35 -16.88 -0.27
N MET A 105 17.40 -16.08 -0.40
CA MET A 105 18.77 -16.46 -0.04
C MET A 105 18.97 -16.70 1.45
N THR A 106 18.13 -16.09 2.30
CA THR A 106 18.19 -16.25 3.76
C THR A 106 17.37 -17.43 4.27
N ILE A 107 16.55 -18.07 3.43
CA ILE A 107 15.82 -19.30 3.79
C ILE A 107 16.84 -20.44 3.96
N LYS A 108 17.12 -20.78 5.21
CA LYS A 108 17.88 -21.98 5.59
C LYS A 108 16.92 -23.07 6.07
N GLN A 109 17.23 -24.34 5.77
CA GLN A 109 16.44 -25.47 6.24
C GLN A 109 16.43 -25.55 7.77
N GLY A 110 17.60 -25.44 8.42
CA GLY A 110 17.71 -25.50 9.87
C GLY A 110 17.14 -26.80 10.42
N SER A 111 16.23 -26.70 11.39
CA SER A 111 15.52 -27.84 12.01
C SER A 111 14.20 -28.20 11.31
N LYS A 112 13.83 -27.53 10.22
CA LYS A 112 12.58 -27.79 9.48
C LYS A 112 12.69 -29.05 8.63
N SER A 113 11.55 -29.70 8.40
CA SER A 113 11.49 -30.81 7.43
C SER A 113 11.81 -30.30 6.01
N GLY A 114 12.20 -31.22 5.12
CA GLY A 114 12.42 -30.86 3.71
C GLY A 114 11.18 -30.25 3.06
N GLU A 115 9.99 -30.71 3.44
CA GLU A 115 8.71 -30.22 2.92
C GLU A 115 8.39 -28.80 3.40
N GLU A 116 8.59 -28.52 4.69
CA GLU A 116 8.42 -27.18 5.27
C GLU A 116 9.39 -26.17 4.64
N HIS A 117 10.63 -26.59 4.41
CA HIS A 117 11.63 -25.77 3.74
C HIS A 117 11.21 -25.43 2.30
N VAL A 118 10.75 -26.42 1.54
CA VAL A 118 10.25 -26.23 0.17
C VAL A 118 9.01 -25.33 0.15
N GLN A 119 8.10 -25.45 1.12
CA GLN A 119 6.92 -24.58 1.19
C GLN A 119 7.27 -23.11 1.44
N LEU A 120 8.22 -22.83 2.35
CA LEU A 120 8.68 -21.46 2.60
C LEU A 120 9.33 -20.83 1.37
N PHE A 121 10.11 -21.62 0.63
CA PHE A 121 10.68 -21.19 -0.64
C PHE A 121 9.59 -20.84 -1.66
N LYS A 122 8.62 -21.75 -1.86
CA LYS A 122 7.48 -21.52 -2.78
C LYS A 122 6.68 -20.28 -2.39
N GLN A 123 6.42 -20.06 -1.10
CA GLN A 123 5.69 -18.89 -0.63
C GLN A 123 6.43 -17.58 -0.94
N SER A 124 7.75 -17.57 -0.73
CA SER A 124 8.59 -16.39 -1.00
C SER A 124 8.68 -16.11 -2.50
N TYR A 125 8.86 -17.16 -3.31
CA TYR A 125 8.80 -17.09 -4.77
C TYR A 125 7.46 -16.50 -5.27
N MET A 126 6.32 -17.02 -4.81
CA MET A 126 4.99 -16.51 -5.20
C MET A 126 4.77 -15.02 -4.83
N ARG A 127 5.33 -14.55 -3.69
CA ARG A 127 5.26 -13.14 -3.26
C ARG A 127 6.14 -12.21 -4.11
N SER A 128 7.25 -12.74 -4.64
CA SER A 128 8.19 -12.00 -5.49
C SER A 128 7.56 -11.50 -6.80
N ARG A 129 6.51 -12.19 -7.30
CA ARG A 129 5.85 -11.95 -8.61
C ARG A 129 6.80 -12.10 -9.81
N TYR A 130 7.81 -12.97 -9.70
CA TYR A 130 8.50 -13.56 -10.85
C TYR A 130 7.73 -14.76 -11.39
#